data_AF-A0A0B5HFB7-F1
#
_entry.id   AF-A0A0B5HFB7-F1
#
_cell.length_a   1.000
_cell.length_b   1.000
_cell.length_c   1.000
_cell.angle_alpha   90.00
_cell.angle_beta   90.00
_cell.angle_gamma   90.00
#
_symmetry.space_group_name_H-M   'P 1'
#
loop_
_entity.id
_entity.type
_entity.pdbx_description
1 polymer ?
#
loop_
_entity_poly.entity_id
_entity_poly.type
_entity_poly.pdbx_seq_one_letter_code
_entity_poly.pdbx_strand_id
1 'polypeptide(L)'
;MRGRLPRRNPKRKKKPAKRKPFFEVRRSPENFMFRSFNQWVYGDSFINVSNYMPEGVVPAPHLVLFERTGKTLEPRFALKHIRYGNTVGISIQMERTAYLKHHERDEFVWSAVLEESKSNDFKKKLGGIPPAEFLLSEFIFRNRKAIREGMKVNLDVSVRSGTYPPYVSLVERFFKKVKNKRGEVNSLELSLEKERVKELLGLQSP
;
A
#
# COMPACT_ATOMS: atom_id res chain seq x y z
N MET A 1 53.97 -33.70 -25.10
CA MET A 1 53.45 -32.31 -25.01
C MET A 1 52.19 -32.31 -24.15
N ARG A 2 52.19 -31.67 -22.97
CA ARG A 2 51.00 -31.58 -22.08
C ARG A 2 50.38 -30.18 -22.24
N GLY A 3 49.20 -30.11 -22.87
CA GLY A 3 48.45 -28.86 -23.02
C GLY A 3 47.92 -28.37 -21.67
N ARG A 4 48.22 -27.11 -21.30
CA ARG A 4 47.66 -26.46 -20.11
C ARG A 4 46.24 -25.96 -20.43
N LEU A 5 45.25 -26.38 -19.64
CA LEU A 5 43.91 -25.81 -19.70
C LEU A 5 43.91 -24.35 -19.20
N PRO A 6 43.07 -23.47 -19.79
CA PRO A 6 43.04 -22.05 -19.43
C PRO A 6 42.48 -21.86 -18.01
N ARG A 7 43.14 -20.98 -17.24
CA ARG A 7 42.71 -20.57 -15.90
C ARG A 7 41.33 -19.91 -15.97
N ARG A 8 40.35 -20.46 -15.25
CA ARG A 8 39.06 -19.80 -14.99
C ARG A 8 39.32 -18.48 -14.27
N ASN A 9 38.99 -17.36 -14.92
CA ASN A 9 38.93 -16.06 -14.26
C ASN A 9 37.95 -16.13 -13.08
N PRO A 10 38.36 -15.78 -11.85
CA PRO A 10 37.42 -15.71 -10.74
C PRO A 10 36.35 -14.66 -11.08
N LYS A 11 35.08 -15.06 -10.98
CA LYS A 11 33.91 -14.20 -11.19
C LYS A 11 34.13 -12.89 -10.43
N ARG A 12 34.34 -11.78 -11.15
CA ARG A 12 34.32 -10.43 -10.57
C ARG A 12 33.02 -10.31 -9.76
N LYS A 13 33.12 -10.24 -8.43
CA LYS A 13 32.01 -9.86 -7.57
C LYS A 13 31.51 -8.52 -8.09
N LYS A 14 30.31 -8.48 -8.69
CA LYS A 14 29.66 -7.22 -9.06
C LYS A 14 29.60 -6.40 -7.78
N LYS A 15 30.23 -5.21 -7.77
CA LYS A 15 30.06 -4.24 -6.68
C LYS A 15 28.55 -4.05 -6.47
N PRO A 16 28.05 -4.02 -5.22
CA PRO A 16 26.64 -3.76 -4.98
C PRO A 16 26.27 -2.49 -5.72
N ALA A 17 25.23 -2.57 -6.55
CA ALA A 17 24.71 -1.42 -7.26
C ALA A 17 24.50 -0.30 -6.24
N LYS A 18 25.00 0.91 -6.51
CA LYS A 18 24.67 2.10 -5.70
C LYS A 18 23.16 2.11 -5.55
N ARG A 19 22.68 1.95 -4.31
CA ARG A 19 21.24 1.95 -4.01
C ARG A 19 20.68 3.26 -4.57
N LYS A 20 19.79 3.17 -5.56
CA LYS A 20 19.07 4.34 -6.07
C LYS A 20 18.33 4.99 -4.89
N PRO A 21 18.23 6.32 -4.84
CA PRO A 21 17.42 6.98 -3.82
C PRO A 21 15.99 6.42 -3.82
N PHE A 22 15.44 6.28 -2.60
CA PHE A 22 14.20 5.58 -2.26
C PHE A 22 12.95 6.09 -3.00
N PHE A 23 13.03 7.31 -3.52
CA PHE A 23 12.16 7.91 -4.53
C PHE A 23 13.10 8.37 -5.65
N GLU A 24 12.86 7.98 -6.91
CA GLU A 24 13.72 8.39 -8.05
C GLU A 24 13.64 9.90 -8.36
N VAL A 25 12.96 10.67 -7.52
CA VAL A 25 12.77 12.10 -7.68
C VAL A 25 12.80 12.72 -6.28
N ARG A 26 13.64 13.73 -6.07
CA ARG A 26 13.41 14.77 -5.05
C ARG A 26 12.08 15.43 -5.41
N ARG A 27 10.95 14.85 -5.00
CA ARG A 27 9.63 15.46 -5.25
C ARG A 27 9.47 16.58 -4.27
N SER A 28 8.92 17.71 -4.73
CA SER A 28 8.47 18.71 -3.81
C SER A 28 7.33 18.10 -2.96
N PRO A 29 7.48 18.00 -1.63
CA PRO A 29 6.41 17.58 -0.72
C PRO A 29 5.18 18.51 -0.76
N GLU A 30 5.22 19.58 -1.55
CA GLU A 30 4.13 20.56 -1.67
C GLU A 30 2.86 19.98 -2.33
N ASN A 31 2.98 18.94 -3.17
CA ASN A 31 1.86 18.43 -3.98
C ASN A 31 1.08 17.28 -3.34
N PHE A 32 1.62 16.62 -2.31
CA PHE A 32 0.96 15.49 -1.67
C PHE A 32 1.02 15.63 -0.16
N MET A 33 -0.07 15.32 0.52
CA MET A 33 -0.15 15.46 1.97
C MET A 33 -0.91 14.30 2.60
N PHE A 34 -0.50 13.92 3.80
CA PHE A 34 -1.18 12.92 4.60
C PHE A 34 -1.91 13.56 5.78
N ARG A 35 -3.20 13.27 5.94
CA ARG A 35 -3.99 13.68 7.12
C ARG A 35 -4.62 12.45 7.77
N SER A 36 -4.83 12.55 9.08
CA SER A 36 -5.51 11.52 9.86
C SER A 36 -6.92 11.98 10.21
N PHE A 37 -7.89 11.09 10.06
CA PHE A 37 -9.28 11.34 10.38
C PHE A 37 -9.81 10.20 11.24
N ASN A 38 -10.68 10.50 12.20
CA ASN A 38 -11.35 9.48 13.01
C ASN A 38 -12.68 9.03 12.41
N GLN A 39 -12.94 9.30 11.14
CA GLN A 39 -14.14 8.92 10.41
C GLN A 39 -13.74 8.44 9.02
N TRP A 40 -14.56 7.60 8.40
CA TRP A 40 -14.38 7.30 6.99
C TRP A 40 -14.44 8.61 6.21
N VAL A 41 -13.41 8.80 5.40
CA VAL A 41 -13.41 9.87 4.40
C VAL A 41 -14.22 9.43 3.17
N TYR A 42 -14.55 8.15 3.04
CA TYR A 42 -15.40 7.60 1.98
C TYR A 42 -16.70 7.04 2.57
N GLY A 43 -17.84 7.68 2.31
CA GLY A 43 -19.17 7.14 2.60
C GLY A 43 -19.84 6.62 1.32
N ASP A 44 -20.36 5.39 1.35
CA ASP A 44 -21.30 4.91 0.34
C ASP A 44 -22.70 5.39 0.74
N SER A 45 -23.19 6.46 0.13
CA SER A 45 -24.64 6.67 0.03
C SER A 45 -24.97 7.45 -1.24
N PHE A 46 -25.71 6.75 -2.09
CA PHE A 46 -26.51 7.18 -3.22
C PHE A 46 -26.69 8.70 -3.33
N ILE A 47 -26.00 9.30 -4.32
CA ILE A 47 -26.43 10.38 -5.23
C ILE A 47 -25.17 11.11 -5.73
N ASN A 48 -24.86 10.93 -7.03
CA ASN A 48 -23.92 11.68 -7.88
C ASN A 48 -22.50 11.95 -7.34
N VAL A 49 -21.52 11.11 -7.71
CA VAL A 49 -20.14 11.26 -7.21
C VAL A 49 -19.10 11.28 -8.34
N SER A 50 -18.50 12.47 -8.54
CA SER A 50 -17.07 12.63 -8.83
C SER A 50 -16.40 13.12 -7.54
N ASN A 51 -15.84 12.20 -6.76
CA ASN A 51 -15.05 12.40 -5.54
C ASN A 51 -15.50 13.49 -4.54
N TYR A 52 -16.81 13.65 -4.29
CA TYR A 52 -17.31 14.48 -3.18
C TYR A 52 -17.57 13.62 -1.93
N MET A 53 -17.15 14.11 -0.76
CA MET A 53 -17.10 13.35 0.49
C MET A 53 -17.65 14.18 1.66
N PRO A 54 -18.95 13.99 2.02
CA PRO A 54 -19.52 14.59 3.22
C PRO A 54 -19.21 13.75 4.49
N GLU A 55 -19.19 14.41 5.64
CA GLU A 55 -18.90 13.81 6.95
C GLU A 55 -20.01 12.88 7.44
N GLY A 56 -19.64 11.73 8.01
CA GLY A 56 -20.54 10.95 8.86
C GLY A 56 -20.48 9.44 8.65
N VAL A 57 -20.65 8.73 9.78
CA VAL A 57 -20.88 7.29 9.95
C VAL A 57 -19.62 6.43 10.24
N VAL A 58 -19.60 5.96 11.50
CA VAL A 58 -18.65 5.11 12.25
C VAL A 58 -17.21 5.62 12.39
N PRO A 59 -16.75 5.92 13.63
CA PRO A 59 -15.40 6.38 13.84
C PRO A 59 -14.37 5.26 13.75
N ALA A 60 -13.78 5.06 12.58
CA ALA A 60 -12.54 4.31 12.43
C ALA A 60 -11.42 5.28 12.03
N PRO A 61 -10.20 5.15 12.59
CA PRO A 61 -9.13 6.03 12.21
C PRO A 61 -8.58 5.67 10.82
N HIS A 62 -8.43 6.69 10.00
CA HIS A 62 -7.94 6.62 8.62
C HIS A 62 -6.72 7.51 8.47
N LEU A 63 -5.71 7.00 7.77
CA LEU A 63 -4.66 7.81 7.16
C LEU A 63 -5.04 8.03 5.70
N VAL A 64 -5.11 9.29 5.26
CA VAL A 64 -5.57 9.65 3.92
C VAL A 64 -4.49 10.41 3.16
N LEU A 65 -4.23 9.98 1.93
CA LEU A 65 -3.36 10.63 0.97
C LEU A 65 -4.16 11.63 0.13
N PHE A 66 -3.76 12.90 0.19
CA PHE A 66 -4.32 13.99 -0.60
C PHE A 66 -3.38 14.38 -1.74
N GLU A 67 -3.98 14.73 -2.88
CA GLU A 67 -3.35 15.46 -3.97
C GLU A 67 -3.70 16.94 -3.82
N ARG A 68 -2.71 17.83 -3.95
CA ARG A 68 -2.94 19.27 -4.06
C ARG A 68 -3.20 19.63 -5.52
N THR A 69 -4.39 20.16 -5.78
CA THR A 69 -4.82 20.70 -7.08
C THR A 69 -5.08 22.20 -6.92
N GLY A 70 -4.09 23.03 -7.25
CA GLY A 70 -4.16 24.46 -6.98
C GLY A 70 -4.25 24.77 -5.47
N LYS A 71 -5.37 25.37 -5.05
CA LYS A 71 -5.64 25.69 -3.62
C LYS A 71 -6.39 24.60 -2.87
N THR A 72 -6.89 23.58 -3.55
CA THR A 72 -7.69 22.50 -2.96
C THR A 72 -6.85 21.26 -2.65
N LEU A 73 -7.34 20.45 -1.74
CA LEU A 73 -6.77 19.16 -1.38
C LEU A 73 -7.81 18.08 -1.66
N GLU A 74 -7.52 17.23 -2.62
CA GLU A 74 -8.39 16.15 -3.04
C GLU A 74 -7.95 14.84 -2.38
N PRO A 75 -8.81 14.18 -1.58
CA PRO A 75 -8.53 12.86 -1.04
C PRO A 75 -8.49 11.81 -2.17
N ARG A 76 -7.45 10.98 -2.17
CA ARG A 76 -7.21 9.98 -3.25
C ARG A 76 -7.24 8.55 -2.74
N PHE A 77 -6.53 8.27 -1.66
CA PHE A 77 -6.44 6.93 -1.05
C PHE A 77 -6.59 7.03 0.46
N ALA A 78 -7.26 6.07 1.09
CA ALA A 78 -7.26 5.92 2.55
C ALA A 78 -6.80 4.55 3.00
N LEU A 79 -6.18 4.54 4.18
CA LEU A 79 -5.81 3.37 4.93
C LEU A 79 -6.59 3.44 6.24
N LYS A 80 -7.60 2.59 6.37
CA LYS A 80 -8.28 2.32 7.62
C LYS A 80 -7.36 1.50 8.51
N HIS A 81 -7.33 1.81 9.80
CA HIS A 81 -6.63 0.99 10.78
C HIS A 81 -7.46 0.82 12.05
N ILE A 82 -7.59 -0.39 12.58
CA ILE A 82 -8.28 -0.66 13.83
C ILE A 82 -7.36 -1.48 14.73
N ARG A 83 -7.21 -1.03 15.97
CA ARG A 83 -6.38 -1.68 16.98
C ARG A 83 -7.20 -2.68 17.80
N TYR A 84 -6.69 -3.90 17.91
CA TYR A 84 -7.19 -4.99 18.75
C TYR A 84 -6.04 -5.47 19.64
N GLY A 85 -5.94 -4.91 20.86
CA GLY A 85 -4.81 -5.15 21.76
C GLY A 85 -3.48 -4.71 21.13
N ASN A 86 -2.56 -5.67 20.93
CA ASN A 86 -1.27 -5.43 20.30
C ASN A 86 -1.26 -5.64 18.77
N THR A 87 -2.42 -5.92 18.19
CA THR A 87 -2.57 -6.10 16.74
C THR A 87 -3.31 -4.92 16.16
N VAL A 88 -2.90 -4.46 14.97
CA VAL A 88 -3.62 -3.47 14.17
C VAL A 88 -4.01 -4.14 12.86
N GLY A 89 -5.32 -4.24 12.61
CA GLY A 89 -5.86 -4.58 11.30
C GLY A 89 -5.89 -3.33 10.43
N ILE A 90 -5.34 -3.40 9.23
CA ILE A 90 -5.37 -2.30 8.26
C ILE A 90 -6.11 -2.72 7.00
N SER A 91 -6.86 -1.80 6.40
CA SER A 91 -7.43 -1.99 5.06
C SER A 91 -7.11 -0.77 4.23
N ILE A 92 -6.61 -0.98 3.02
CA ILE A 92 -6.28 0.11 2.10
C ILE A 92 -7.36 0.13 1.04
N GLN A 93 -7.94 1.29 0.82
CA GLN A 93 -8.91 1.52 -0.23
C GLN A 93 -8.20 2.15 -1.42
N MET A 94 -8.48 1.63 -2.61
CA MET A 94 -7.99 2.21 -3.88
C MET A 94 -8.70 3.53 -4.19
N GLU A 95 -8.21 4.23 -5.20
CA GLU A 95 -8.88 5.41 -5.72
C GLU A 95 -10.30 5.06 -6.17
N ARG A 96 -11.30 5.63 -5.49
CA ARG A 96 -12.70 5.47 -5.90
C ARG A 96 -12.92 6.13 -7.26
N THR A 97 -13.63 5.43 -8.13
CA THR A 97 -13.99 5.90 -9.49
C THR A 97 -15.49 6.09 -9.59
N ALA A 98 -16.08 6.51 -10.71
CA ALA A 98 -17.54 6.68 -10.75
C ALA A 98 -18.30 5.39 -10.39
N TYR A 99 -19.41 5.53 -9.66
CA TYR A 99 -20.34 4.45 -9.35
C TYR A 99 -21.05 4.02 -10.65
N LEU A 100 -20.88 2.77 -11.06
CA LEU A 100 -21.54 2.23 -12.26
C LEU A 100 -22.76 1.42 -11.86
N LYS A 101 -23.85 1.49 -12.64
CA LYS A 101 -24.97 0.57 -12.48
C LYS A 101 -24.47 -0.84 -12.79
N HIS A 102 -24.64 -1.78 -11.86
CA HIS A 102 -24.31 -3.18 -12.09
C HIS A 102 -25.17 -3.69 -13.25
N HIS A 103 -24.56 -4.37 -14.22
CA HIS A 103 -25.28 -4.79 -15.43
C HIS A 103 -26.40 -5.81 -15.14
N GLU A 104 -26.29 -6.55 -14.04
CA GLU A 104 -27.21 -7.65 -13.69
C GLU A 104 -27.99 -7.43 -12.38
N ARG A 105 -27.73 -6.34 -11.66
CA ARG A 105 -28.37 -6.05 -10.36
C ARG A 105 -28.83 -4.60 -10.39
N ASP A 106 -29.96 -4.29 -9.77
CA ASP A 106 -30.36 -2.89 -9.55
C ASP A 106 -29.59 -2.27 -8.38
N GLU A 107 -28.29 -2.55 -8.36
CA GLU A 107 -27.30 -2.06 -7.42
C GLU A 107 -26.30 -1.26 -8.23
N PHE A 108 -25.85 -0.14 -7.69
CA PHE A 108 -24.66 0.51 -8.20
C PHE A 108 -23.46 -0.18 -7.55
N VAL A 109 -22.33 -0.31 -8.25
CA VAL A 109 -21.06 -0.81 -7.69
C VAL A 109 -19.87 0.00 -8.22
N TRP A 110 -18.78 -0.01 -7.46
CA TRP A 110 -17.49 0.51 -7.92
C TRP A 110 -16.86 -0.46 -8.95
N SER A 111 -16.30 0.07 -10.03
CA SER A 111 -15.62 -0.75 -11.04
C SER A 111 -14.15 -0.97 -10.67
N ALA A 112 -13.80 -2.20 -10.29
CA ALA A 112 -12.41 -2.56 -9.96
C ALA A 112 -11.43 -2.23 -11.10
N VAL A 113 -11.85 -2.38 -12.37
CA VAL A 113 -11.04 -2.05 -13.55
C VAL A 113 -10.75 -0.54 -13.62
N LEU A 114 -11.75 0.30 -13.33
CA LEU A 114 -11.55 1.75 -13.31
C LEU A 114 -10.70 2.18 -12.12
N GLU A 115 -10.94 1.61 -10.92
CA GLU A 115 -10.12 1.87 -9.73
C GLU A 115 -8.64 1.50 -9.96
N GLU A 116 -8.38 0.38 -10.63
CA GLU A 116 -7.03 -0.03 -11.03
C GLU A 116 -6.42 0.94 -12.07
N SER A 117 -7.18 1.30 -13.11
CA SER A 117 -6.73 2.24 -14.14
C SER A 117 -6.36 3.61 -13.53
N LYS A 118 -7.22 4.17 -12.70
CA LYS A 118 -6.97 5.44 -12.01
C LYS A 118 -5.79 5.35 -11.03
N SER A 119 -5.69 4.25 -10.29
CA SER A 119 -4.54 4.00 -9.41
C SER A 119 -3.22 3.93 -10.19
N ASN A 120 -3.24 3.34 -11.39
CA ASN A 120 -2.08 3.29 -12.29
C ASN A 120 -1.72 4.65 -12.89
N ASP A 121 -2.70 5.50 -13.16
CA ASP A 121 -2.42 6.89 -13.58
C ASP A 121 -1.88 7.73 -12.43
N PHE A 122 -2.45 7.58 -11.22
CA PHE A 122 -1.94 8.25 -10.03
C PHE A 122 -0.54 7.78 -9.66
N LYS A 123 -0.21 6.50 -9.88
CA LYS A 123 1.15 5.96 -9.77
C LYS A 123 2.16 6.75 -10.60
N LYS A 124 1.80 7.22 -11.80
CA LYS A 124 2.68 8.08 -12.63
C LYS A 124 2.94 9.43 -11.96
N LYS A 125 1.92 10.03 -11.34
CA LYS A 125 2.05 11.27 -10.53
C LYS A 125 2.90 11.04 -9.28
N LEU A 126 2.79 9.86 -8.69
CA LEU A 126 3.70 9.34 -7.68
C LEU A 126 4.98 8.73 -8.30
N GLY A 127 5.42 9.22 -9.46
CA GLY A 127 6.65 8.86 -10.18
C GLY A 127 7.01 7.37 -10.10
N GLY A 128 6.04 6.53 -10.43
CA GLY A 128 6.18 5.08 -10.53
C GLY A 128 5.86 4.28 -9.26
N ILE A 129 5.52 4.92 -8.14
CA ILE A 129 5.24 4.22 -6.87
C ILE A 129 3.74 3.95 -6.75
N PRO A 130 3.32 2.68 -6.49
CA PRO A 130 1.93 2.37 -6.24
C PRO A 130 1.39 3.19 -5.07
N PRO A 131 0.22 3.83 -5.19
CA PRO A 131 -0.29 4.74 -4.15
C PRO A 131 -0.54 4.03 -2.82
N ALA A 132 -0.98 2.77 -2.86
CA ALA A 132 -1.14 1.92 -1.69
C ALA A 132 0.20 1.67 -0.96
N GLU A 133 1.31 1.48 -1.69
CA GLU A 133 2.65 1.35 -1.10
C GLU A 133 3.12 2.66 -0.47
N PHE A 134 2.81 3.80 -1.10
CA PHE A 134 3.16 5.11 -0.58
C PHE A 134 2.42 5.40 0.73
N LEU A 135 1.11 5.13 0.76
CA LEU A 135 0.27 5.31 1.95
C LEU A 135 0.65 4.36 3.09
N LEU A 136 0.90 3.08 2.78
CA LEU A 136 1.37 2.11 3.78
C LEU A 136 2.76 2.49 4.34
N SER A 137 3.66 2.98 3.49
CA SER A 137 4.99 3.42 3.93
C SER A 137 4.88 4.51 4.99
N GLU A 138 4.00 5.49 4.77
CA GLU A 138 3.74 6.55 5.75
C GLU A 138 3.14 6.01 7.04
N PHE A 139 2.17 5.08 6.96
CA PHE A 139 1.59 4.44 8.14
C PHE A 139 2.66 3.73 8.99
N ILE A 140 3.53 2.94 8.35
CA ILE A 140 4.63 2.24 9.03
C ILE A 140 5.58 3.25 9.67
N PHE A 141 5.96 4.31 8.93
CA PHE A 141 6.88 5.32 9.42
C PHE A 141 6.35 6.06 10.66
N ARG A 142 5.05 6.42 10.66
CA ARG A 142 4.37 7.05 11.81
C ARG A 142 4.29 6.13 13.02
N ASN A 143 4.12 4.83 12.79
CA ASN A 143 3.96 3.84 13.85
C ASN A 143 5.24 3.06 14.17
N ARG A 144 6.40 3.48 13.63
CA ARG A 144 7.66 2.71 13.69
C ARG A 144 8.07 2.31 15.11
N LYS A 145 7.83 3.17 16.10
CA LYS A 145 8.16 2.89 17.51
C LYS A 145 7.34 1.71 18.02
N ALA A 146 6.01 1.80 17.90
CA ALA A 146 5.11 0.72 18.32
C ALA A 146 5.37 -0.58 17.56
N ILE A 147 5.66 -0.52 16.25
CA ILE A 147 6.00 -1.72 15.46
C ILE A 147 7.29 -2.37 15.97
N ARG A 148 8.34 -1.57 16.24
CA ARG A 148 9.60 -2.08 16.83
C ARG A 148 9.40 -2.67 18.23
N GLU A 149 8.46 -2.13 19.00
CA GLU A 149 8.07 -2.60 20.34
C GLU A 149 7.12 -3.83 20.30
N GLY A 150 6.83 -4.35 19.11
CA GLY A 150 6.11 -5.61 18.94
C GLY A 150 4.67 -5.49 18.45
N MET A 151 4.19 -4.30 18.06
CA MET A 151 2.87 -4.14 17.45
C MET A 151 2.77 -4.93 16.14
N LYS A 152 1.80 -5.85 16.07
CA LYS A 152 1.51 -6.63 14.87
C LYS A 152 0.63 -5.82 13.92
N VAL A 153 0.96 -5.80 12.63
CA VAL A 153 0.16 -5.13 11.60
C VAL A 153 -0.32 -6.16 10.60
N ASN A 154 -1.64 -6.30 10.46
CA ASN A 154 -2.28 -7.28 9.61
C ASN A 154 -3.05 -6.57 8.50
N LEU A 155 -2.81 -6.95 7.24
CA LEU A 155 -3.58 -6.45 6.12
C LEU A 155 -4.89 -7.23 6.01
N ASP A 156 -5.99 -6.55 6.26
CA ASP A 156 -7.35 -6.96 5.93
C ASP A 156 -7.60 -6.72 4.44
N VAL A 157 -7.24 -7.74 3.69
CA VAL A 157 -7.77 -8.01 2.37
C VAL A 157 -9.04 -8.81 2.62
N SER A 158 -10.22 -8.27 2.37
CA SER A 158 -11.48 -9.02 2.48
C SER A 158 -11.46 -10.17 1.48
N VAL A 159 -10.85 -11.30 1.85
CA VAL A 159 -10.58 -12.46 0.99
C VAL A 159 -11.90 -13.17 0.70
N ARG A 160 -12.66 -12.64 -0.25
CA ARG A 160 -13.62 -13.44 -1.01
C ARG A 160 -13.04 -13.57 -2.41
N SER A 161 -12.80 -14.81 -2.81
CA SER A 161 -12.38 -15.26 -4.16
C SER A 161 -11.07 -14.67 -4.71
N GLY A 162 -9.95 -15.23 -4.26
CA GLY A 162 -8.98 -15.83 -5.19
C GLY A 162 -8.43 -15.00 -6.37
N THR A 163 -8.26 -13.68 -6.27
CA THR A 163 -7.29 -12.93 -7.09
C THR A 163 -7.16 -11.52 -6.54
N TYR A 164 -5.94 -11.11 -6.18
CA TYR A 164 -5.64 -9.72 -5.77
C TYR A 164 -4.65 -9.06 -6.74
N PRO A 165 -5.01 -8.81 -8.01
CA PRO A 165 -4.12 -8.08 -8.92
C PRO A 165 -3.59 -6.75 -8.34
N PRO A 166 -4.41 -5.89 -7.68
CA PRO A 166 -3.94 -4.57 -7.29
C PRO A 166 -3.04 -4.55 -6.04
N TYR A 167 -3.02 -5.63 -5.23
CA TYR A 167 -2.23 -5.67 -3.99
C TYR A 167 -1.04 -6.63 -4.03
N VAL A 168 -0.78 -7.32 -5.14
CA VAL A 168 0.36 -8.27 -5.25
C VAL A 168 1.66 -7.63 -4.79
N SER A 169 1.99 -6.44 -5.32
CA SER A 169 3.24 -5.74 -5.00
C SER A 169 3.33 -5.35 -3.53
N LEU A 170 2.20 -4.98 -2.92
CA LEU A 170 2.09 -4.63 -1.51
C LEU A 170 2.35 -5.85 -0.64
N VAL A 171 1.75 -7.00 -0.96
CA VAL A 171 2.00 -8.27 -0.26
C VAL A 171 3.47 -8.67 -0.41
N GLU A 172 4.02 -8.63 -1.62
CA GLU A 172 5.40 -9.04 -1.88
C GLU A 172 6.44 -8.20 -1.14
N ARG A 173 6.22 -6.89 -1.04
CA ARG A 173 7.20 -5.95 -0.48
C ARG A 173 7.07 -5.73 1.01
N PHE A 174 5.88 -5.90 1.59
CA PHE A 174 5.63 -5.54 2.99
C PHE A 174 5.16 -6.72 3.85
N PHE A 175 4.42 -7.67 3.29
CA PHE A 175 3.73 -8.70 4.08
C PHE A 175 4.34 -10.09 3.88
N LYS A 176 4.02 -10.98 4.82
CA LYS A 176 4.19 -12.43 4.70
C LYS A 176 2.80 -13.07 4.76
N LYS A 177 2.63 -14.15 4.00
CA LYS A 177 1.44 -14.99 4.09
C LYS A 177 1.57 -15.89 5.32
N VAL A 178 0.59 -15.84 6.22
CA VAL A 178 0.48 -16.76 7.34
C VAL A 178 -0.58 -17.79 7.01
N LYS A 179 -0.19 -19.07 7.09
CA LYS A 179 -1.05 -20.19 6.72
C LYS A 179 -1.63 -20.85 7.97
N ASN A 180 -2.87 -21.35 7.87
CA ASN A 180 -3.46 -22.21 8.89
C ASN A 180 -2.87 -23.63 8.82
N LYS A 181 -3.31 -24.52 9.73
CA LYS A 181 -2.88 -25.93 9.77
C LYS A 181 -3.17 -26.71 8.48
N ARG A 182 -4.11 -26.24 7.64
CA ARG A 182 -4.48 -26.84 6.34
C ARG A 182 -3.64 -26.29 5.18
N GLY A 183 -2.71 -25.37 5.45
CA GLY A 183 -1.88 -24.73 4.43
C GLY A 183 -2.55 -23.57 3.69
N GLU A 184 -3.77 -23.19 4.08
CA GLU A 184 -4.53 -22.09 3.50
C GLU A 184 -4.07 -20.75 4.08
N VAL A 185 -4.02 -19.70 3.26
CA VAL A 185 -3.64 -18.36 3.74
C VAL A 185 -4.75 -17.82 4.64
N ASN A 186 -4.43 -17.62 5.91
CA ASN A 186 -5.34 -17.13 6.94
C ASN A 186 -5.17 -15.64 7.23
N SER A 187 -3.95 -15.11 7.10
CA SER A 187 -3.70 -13.69 7.28
C SER A 187 -2.47 -13.22 6.49
N LEU A 188 -2.38 -11.91 6.29
CA LEU A 188 -1.22 -11.22 5.75
C LEU A 188 -0.64 -10.34 6.85
N GLU A 189 0.53 -10.71 7.38
CA GLU A 189 1.18 -9.98 8.48
C GLU A 189 2.37 -9.17 7.96
N LEU A 190 2.57 -7.96 8.48
CA LEU A 190 3.73 -7.15 8.17
C LEU A 190 5.01 -7.94 8.52
N SER A 191 5.92 -8.04 7.56
CA SER A 191 7.12 -8.85 7.70
C SER A 191 8.33 -7.97 7.95
N LEU A 192 8.88 -8.04 9.16
CA LEU A 192 10.12 -7.35 9.54
C LEU A 192 11.34 -7.82 8.73
N GLU A 193 11.24 -8.96 8.04
CA GLU A 193 12.32 -9.47 7.19
C GLU A 193 12.38 -8.83 5.81
N LYS A 194 11.33 -8.13 5.38
CA LYS A 194 11.30 -7.49 4.07
C LYS A 194 12.17 -6.25 4.10
N GLU A 195 13.09 -6.12 3.13
CA GLU A 195 13.99 -4.96 3.01
C GLU A 195 13.25 -3.62 3.12
N ARG A 196 12.09 -3.51 2.47
CA ARG A 196 11.29 -2.28 2.51
C ARG A 196 10.79 -1.94 3.92
N VAL A 197 10.41 -2.94 4.70
CA VAL A 197 9.95 -2.77 6.08
C VAL A 197 11.14 -2.43 6.98
N LYS A 198 12.28 -3.11 6.80
CA LYS A 198 13.53 -2.81 7.51
C LYS A 198 13.94 -1.34 7.31
N GLU A 199 13.95 -0.88 6.06
CA GLU A 199 14.26 0.51 5.72
C GLU A 199 13.33 1.52 6.40
N LEU A 200 12.00 1.32 6.32
CA LEU A 200 11.02 2.20 6.94
C LEU A 200 11.09 2.20 8.47
N LEU A 201 11.42 1.05 9.04
CA LEU A 201 11.65 0.90 10.46
C LEU A 201 13.07 1.25 10.86
N GLY A 202 13.94 1.79 9.99
CA GLY A 202 15.33 2.12 10.31
C GLY A 202 16.12 0.96 10.94
N LEU A 203 15.75 -0.28 10.63
CA LEU A 203 16.46 -1.49 11.00
C LEU A 203 17.47 -1.69 9.87
N GLN A 204 18.75 -1.46 10.10
CA GLN A 204 19.75 -1.68 9.05
C GLN A 204 19.77 -3.17 8.69
N SER A 205 19.82 -3.48 7.39
CA SER A 205 20.21 -4.82 6.94
C SER A 205 21.69 -5.02 7.28
N PRO A 206 22.09 -6.18 7.84
CA PRO A 206 23.49 -6.49 8.11
C PRO A 206 24.36 -6.44 6.84
#